data_AF-A0A5R9A1N5-F1
#
_entry.id   AF-A0A5R9A1N5-F1
#
_cell.length_a   1.000
_cell.length_b   1.000
_cell.length_c   1.000
_cell.angle_alpha   90.00
_cell.angle_beta   90.00
_cell.angle_gamma   90.00
#
_symmetry.space_group_name_H-M   'P 1'
#
loop_
_entity.id
_entity.type
_entity.pdbx_description
1 polymer ?
#
loop_
_entity_poly.entity_id
_entity_poly.type
_entity_poly.pdbx_seq_one_letter_code
_entity_poly.pdbx_strand_id
1 'polypeptide(L)'
;MLFDDAPILLPDAELRLIPDWCPPSRAARWLEQLLEQTPWEQTVVHLHGRDYPVPRLVNWYGDPEAFYTYSGQTHAPLPWTPLLAEIRSAVEQAAGQRFNGVLLNYYRDGQDSMGWHSDDEPELGRNPVVASLNLGGTRRFDLRRKGRNTIEHSIELSGGSLLVMSGATQHYWQHQVAKTRRPVAPRLNLTFRLVHALP
;
A
#
# COMPACT_ATOMS: atom_id res chain seq x y z
N MET A 1 -0.86 27.30 7.66
CA MET A 1 -2.11 26.66 8.12
C MET A 1 -3.18 27.07 7.13
N LEU A 2 -3.84 26.13 6.45
CA LEU A 2 -4.67 26.21 5.22
C LEU A 2 -3.93 25.32 4.21
N PHE A 3 -4.22 24.04 3.98
CA PHE A 3 -5.45 23.26 3.88
C PHE A 3 -5.03 21.81 4.20
N ASP A 4 -5.79 20.98 4.95
CA ASP A 4 -5.57 19.50 4.87
C ASP A 4 -6.65 18.60 5.49
N ASP A 5 -7.68 19.13 6.17
CA ASP A 5 -8.74 18.28 6.78
C ASP A 5 -10.02 18.15 5.94
N ALA A 6 -10.01 18.57 4.66
CA ALA A 6 -11.20 18.41 3.83
C ALA A 6 -11.41 16.91 3.53
N PRO A 7 -12.57 16.32 3.87
CA PRO A 7 -12.83 14.92 3.59
C PRO A 7 -12.77 14.68 2.08
N ILE A 8 -12.14 13.58 1.67
CA ILE A 8 -12.13 13.15 0.28
C ILE A 8 -13.51 12.59 -0.04
N LEU A 9 -14.38 13.43 -0.61
CA LEU A 9 -15.76 13.06 -0.94
C LEU A 9 -15.82 12.48 -2.35
N LEU A 10 -15.68 11.16 -2.44
CA LEU A 10 -15.92 10.39 -3.66
C LEU A 10 -17.07 9.42 -3.41
N PRO A 11 -18.06 9.30 -4.31
CA PRO A 11 -19.16 8.37 -4.07
C PRO A 11 -18.64 6.93 -4.02
N ASP A 12 -19.20 6.14 -3.11
CA ASP A 12 -18.82 4.76 -2.83
C ASP A 12 -17.35 4.56 -2.41
N ALA A 13 -16.68 5.63 -1.96
CA ALA A 13 -15.35 5.54 -1.37
C ALA A 13 -15.34 6.12 0.05
N GLU A 14 -14.61 5.43 0.92
CA GLU A 14 -14.25 5.92 2.25
C GLU A 14 -12.74 6.01 2.31
N LEU A 15 -12.24 7.24 2.19
CA LEU A 15 -10.81 7.56 2.15
C LEU A 15 -10.49 8.56 3.26
N ARG A 16 -9.58 8.19 4.14
CA ARG A 16 -9.05 9.10 5.17
C ARG A 16 -7.54 9.22 5.03
N LEU A 17 -7.10 10.38 4.54
CA LEU A 17 -5.70 10.74 4.50
C LEU A 17 -5.31 11.48 5.79
N ILE A 18 -4.16 11.12 6.34
CA ILE A 18 -3.51 11.82 7.46
C ILE A 18 -2.10 12.19 6.97
N PRO A 19 -1.88 13.42 6.46
CA PRO A 19 -0.65 13.78 5.75
C PRO A 19 0.63 13.67 6.58
N ASP A 20 0.60 14.13 7.82
CA ASP A 20 1.76 14.16 8.73
C ASP A 20 1.64 13.14 9.87
N TRP A 21 1.05 11.98 9.58
CA TRP A 21 0.78 10.94 10.59
C TRP A 21 2.06 10.49 11.32
N CYS A 22 3.14 10.25 10.57
CA CYS A 22 4.46 10.00 11.12
C CYS A 22 5.37 11.22 10.94
N PRO A 23 5.86 11.85 12.03
CA PRO A 23 6.77 12.98 11.99
C PRO A 23 8.02 12.69 11.14
N PRO A 24 8.54 13.69 10.40
CA PRO A 24 9.60 13.49 9.41
C PRO A 24 10.85 12.75 9.91
N SER A 25 11.32 13.06 11.13
CA SER A 25 12.52 12.41 11.70
C SER A 25 12.30 10.93 11.98
N ARG A 26 11.12 10.56 12.47
CA ARG A 26 10.74 9.16 12.71
C ARG A 26 10.50 8.44 11.39
N ALA A 27 9.83 9.07 10.43
CA ALA A 27 9.60 8.51 9.10
C ALA A 27 10.91 8.20 8.36
N ALA A 28 11.90 9.11 8.44
CA ALA A 28 13.22 8.92 7.85
C ALA A 28 13.98 7.74 8.48
N ARG A 29 13.97 7.65 9.83
CA ARG A 29 14.61 6.53 10.56
C ARG A 29 13.96 5.19 10.22
N TRP A 30 12.62 5.14 10.16
CA TRP A 30 11.91 3.92 9.79
C TRP A 30 12.22 3.51 8.35
N LEU A 31 12.26 4.47 7.42
CA LEU A 31 12.64 4.21 6.03
C LEU A 31 14.02 3.56 5.94
N GLU A 32 15.03 4.18 6.54
CA GLU A 32 16.41 3.69 6.53
C GLU A 32 16.50 2.24 7.06
N GLN A 33 15.96 1.99 8.25
CA GLN A 33 16.00 0.67 8.87
C GLN A 33 15.25 -0.39 8.05
N LEU A 34 14.08 -0.07 7.50
CA LEU A 34 13.31 -1.02 6.70
C LEU A 34 13.99 -1.32 5.37
N LEU A 35 14.60 -0.32 4.72
CA LEU A 35 15.34 -0.56 3.48
C LEU A 35 16.54 -1.49 3.69
N GLU A 36 17.23 -1.37 4.83
CA GLU A 36 18.37 -2.22 5.18
C GLU A 36 17.96 -3.64 5.60
N GLN A 37 16.91 -3.78 6.41
CA GLN A 37 16.55 -5.05 7.05
C GLN A 37 15.64 -5.95 6.21
N THR A 38 14.98 -5.40 5.19
CA THR A 38 14.03 -6.17 4.37
C THR A 38 14.79 -6.95 3.30
N PRO A 39 14.61 -8.29 3.20
CA PRO A 39 15.18 -9.08 2.12
C PRO A 39 14.34 -8.87 0.85
N TRP A 40 14.60 -7.78 0.14
CA TRP A 40 13.80 -7.36 -1.00
C TRP A 40 13.78 -8.39 -2.13
N GLU A 41 12.59 -8.67 -2.66
CA GLU A 41 12.40 -9.52 -3.84
C GLU A 41 11.80 -8.72 -5.00
N GLN A 42 12.21 -9.05 -6.23
CA GLN A 42 11.55 -8.57 -7.43
C GLN A 42 10.77 -9.73 -8.05
N THR A 43 9.46 -9.78 -7.77
CA THR A 43 8.60 -10.83 -8.29
C THR A 43 8.39 -10.70 -9.79
N VAL A 44 7.96 -11.79 -10.42
CA VAL A 44 7.69 -11.86 -11.85
C VAL A 44 6.20 -12.13 -12.05
N VAL A 45 5.58 -11.40 -12.97
CA VAL A 45 4.20 -11.64 -13.41
C VAL A 45 4.19 -12.18 -14.82
N HIS A 46 3.31 -13.15 -15.07
CA HIS A 46 3.12 -13.73 -16.39
C HIS A 46 2.01 -12.98 -17.14
N LEU A 47 2.38 -12.23 -18.18
CA LEU A 47 1.45 -11.45 -19.00
C LEU A 47 1.64 -11.79 -20.47
N HIS A 48 0.54 -12.15 -21.14
CA HIS A 48 0.51 -12.45 -22.58
C HIS A 48 1.58 -13.49 -23.02
N GLY A 49 1.76 -14.55 -22.24
CA GLY A 49 2.73 -15.61 -22.56
C GLY A 49 4.18 -15.27 -22.24
N ARG A 50 4.45 -14.16 -21.55
CA ARG A 50 5.81 -13.70 -21.21
C ARG A 50 5.91 -13.29 -19.74
N ASP A 51 7.08 -13.50 -19.20
CA ASP A 51 7.44 -13.16 -17.83
C ASP A 51 8.01 -11.73 -17.78
N TYR A 52 7.41 -10.89 -16.94
CA TYR A 52 7.86 -9.52 -16.72
C TYR A 52 8.14 -9.30 -15.24
N PRO A 53 9.32 -8.76 -14.87
CA PRO A 53 9.57 -8.37 -13.49
C PRO A 53 8.61 -7.24 -13.12
N VAL A 54 8.00 -7.34 -11.94
CA VAL A 54 7.18 -6.23 -11.45
C VAL A 54 8.11 -5.01 -11.24
N PRO A 55 7.66 -3.81 -11.62
CA PRO A 55 8.50 -2.62 -11.54
C PRO A 55 8.46 -2.05 -10.11
N ARG A 56 8.92 -2.83 -9.13
CA ARG A 56 9.13 -2.48 -7.72
C ARG A 56 9.75 -3.67 -6.99
N LEU A 57 10.32 -3.43 -5.83
CA LEU A 57 10.70 -4.51 -4.92
C LEU A 57 9.61 -4.69 -3.87
N VAL A 58 9.36 -5.92 -3.45
CA VAL A 58 8.33 -6.25 -2.48
C VAL A 58 8.83 -7.23 -1.44
N ASN A 59 8.14 -7.26 -0.29
CA ASN A 59 8.14 -8.42 0.58
C ASN A 59 6.87 -8.43 1.45
N TRP A 60 6.43 -9.61 1.87
CA TRP A 60 5.22 -9.85 2.65
C TRP A 60 5.59 -10.31 4.07
N TYR A 61 5.09 -9.59 5.07
CA TYR A 61 5.26 -9.93 6.48
C TYR A 61 3.89 -10.12 7.13
N GLY A 62 3.80 -10.99 8.13
CA GLY A 62 2.52 -11.30 8.73
C GLY A 62 2.57 -12.32 9.85
N ASP A 63 1.40 -12.54 10.45
CA ASP A 63 1.15 -13.66 11.34
C ASP A 63 1.21 -14.98 10.52
N PRO A 64 1.53 -16.14 11.13
CA PRO A 64 1.75 -17.40 10.38
C PRO A 64 0.59 -17.84 9.48
N GLU A 65 -0.63 -17.44 9.80
CA GLU A 65 -1.86 -17.73 9.06
C GLU A 65 -2.17 -16.74 7.94
N ALA A 66 -1.44 -15.63 7.83
CA ALA A 66 -1.69 -14.57 6.85
C ALA A 66 -1.10 -14.91 5.48
N PHE A 67 -1.51 -16.03 4.90
CA PHE A 67 -1.14 -16.42 3.54
C PHE A 67 -1.77 -15.46 2.53
N TYR A 68 -0.94 -14.93 1.63
CA TYR A 68 -1.39 -14.00 0.60
C TYR A 68 -1.15 -14.62 -0.78
N THR A 69 -2.19 -14.65 -1.62
CA THR A 69 -2.08 -15.18 -2.98
C THR A 69 -1.97 -14.03 -3.96
N TYR A 70 -0.81 -13.91 -4.62
CA TYR A 70 -0.59 -12.93 -5.67
C TYR A 70 -0.15 -13.61 -6.96
N SER A 71 -0.77 -13.26 -8.09
CA SER A 71 -0.45 -13.82 -9.41
C SER A 71 -0.50 -15.37 -9.47
N GLY A 72 -1.38 -15.99 -8.68
CA GLY A 72 -1.54 -17.44 -8.61
C GLY A 72 -0.50 -18.18 -7.76
N GLN A 73 0.40 -17.45 -7.09
CA GLN A 73 1.37 -18.01 -6.15
C GLN A 73 0.98 -17.63 -4.72
N THR A 74 0.91 -18.62 -3.84
CA THR A 74 0.67 -18.42 -2.40
C THR A 74 2.00 -18.17 -1.72
N HIS A 75 2.14 -16.99 -1.11
CA HIS A 75 3.33 -16.60 -0.37
C HIS A 75 3.08 -16.73 1.12
N ALA A 76 3.92 -17.51 1.79
CA ALA A 76 3.96 -17.54 3.25
C ALA A 76 4.57 -16.21 3.76
N PRO A 77 3.98 -15.58 4.79
CA PRO A 77 4.54 -14.36 5.35
C PRO A 77 5.88 -14.60 6.04
N LEU A 78 6.79 -13.64 5.91
CA LEU A 78 7.90 -13.51 6.84
C LEU A 78 7.37 -13.08 8.22
N PRO A 79 8.00 -13.54 9.31
CA PRO A 79 7.59 -13.14 10.66
C PRO A 79 7.85 -11.65 10.87
N TRP A 80 6.97 -10.99 11.62
CA TRP A 80 7.14 -9.60 12.01
C TRP A 80 8.52 -9.31 12.62
N THR A 81 9.19 -8.28 12.11
CA THR A 81 10.35 -7.70 12.80
C THR A 81 9.89 -6.83 13.96
N PRO A 82 10.74 -6.55 14.97
CA PRO A 82 10.39 -5.64 16.07
C PRO A 82 9.88 -4.27 15.56
N LEU A 83 10.51 -3.73 14.53
CA LEU A 83 10.11 -2.46 13.92
C LEU A 83 8.75 -2.55 13.22
N LEU A 84 8.50 -3.59 12.43
CA LEU A 84 7.20 -3.75 11.77
C LEU A 84 6.08 -3.98 12.77
N ALA A 85 6.35 -4.66 13.90
CA ALA A 85 5.38 -4.82 14.99
C ALA A 85 5.05 -3.48 15.69
N GLU A 86 6.06 -2.62 15.92
CA GLU A 86 5.88 -1.25 16.42
C GLU A 86 4.98 -0.43 15.47
N ILE A 87 5.33 -0.40 14.18
CA ILE A 87 4.58 0.35 13.16
C ILE A 87 3.16 -0.18 13.06
N ARG A 88 2.96 -1.51 13.02
CA ARG A 88 1.66 -2.16 12.98
C ARG A 88 0.77 -1.65 14.13
N SER A 89 1.25 -1.72 15.37
CA SER A 89 0.48 -1.29 16.55
C SER A 89 0.03 0.17 16.43
N ALA A 90 0.90 1.07 15.96
CA ALA A 90 0.55 2.46 15.74
C ALA A 90 -0.50 2.64 14.62
N VAL A 91 -0.34 1.92 13.51
CA VAL A 91 -1.28 1.94 12.38
C VAL A 91 -2.65 1.38 12.78
N GLU A 92 -2.70 0.30 13.57
CA GLU A 92 -3.95 -0.27 14.07
C GLU A 92 -4.74 0.73 14.93
N GLN A 93 -4.05 1.46 15.82
CA GLN A 93 -4.67 2.53 16.62
C GLN A 93 -5.25 3.63 15.74
N ALA A 94 -4.51 4.02 14.69
CA ALA A 94 -4.95 5.06 13.78
C ALA A 94 -6.11 4.61 12.88
N ALA A 95 -6.09 3.37 12.39
CA ALA A 95 -7.08 2.80 11.48
C ALA A 95 -8.34 2.29 12.19
N GLY A 96 -8.26 1.98 13.49
CA GLY A 96 -9.37 1.42 14.26
C GLY A 96 -9.63 -0.07 13.98
N GLN A 97 -8.67 -0.77 13.38
CA GLN A 97 -8.75 -2.20 13.08
C GLN A 97 -7.40 -2.88 13.33
N ARG A 98 -7.45 -4.16 13.70
CA ARG A 98 -6.28 -5.05 13.71
C ARG A 98 -5.83 -5.41 12.29
N PHE A 99 -4.55 -5.67 12.13
CA PHE A 99 -3.93 -6.17 10.91
C PHE A 99 -3.03 -7.37 11.23
N ASN A 100 -3.04 -8.37 10.36
CA ASN A 100 -2.18 -9.56 10.50
C ASN A 100 -1.23 -9.74 9.31
N GLY A 101 -1.24 -8.84 8.34
CA GLY A 101 -0.29 -8.83 7.24
C GLY A 101 0.08 -7.43 6.76
N VAL A 102 1.28 -7.28 6.21
CA VAL A 102 1.75 -6.07 5.55
C VAL A 102 2.54 -6.39 4.29
N LEU A 103 2.18 -5.73 3.20
CA LEU A 103 2.94 -5.77 1.94
C LEU A 103 3.82 -4.53 1.86
N LEU A 104 5.13 -4.73 1.93
CA LEU A 104 6.10 -3.69 1.66
C LEU A 104 6.25 -3.55 0.14
N ASN A 105 6.15 -2.33 -0.36
CA ASN A 105 6.36 -1.98 -1.75
C ASN A 105 7.41 -0.87 -1.83
N TYR A 106 8.61 -1.23 -2.29
CA TYR A 106 9.70 -0.30 -2.49
C TYR A 106 9.82 0.13 -3.96
N TYR A 107 9.58 1.41 -4.19
CA TYR A 107 9.71 2.07 -5.48
C TYR A 107 11.04 2.82 -5.47
N ARG A 108 12.02 2.29 -6.20
CA ARG A 108 13.39 2.81 -6.22
C ARG A 108 13.47 4.19 -6.85
N ASP A 109 12.64 4.43 -7.87
CA ASP A 109 12.58 5.70 -8.60
C ASP A 109 11.21 5.89 -9.29
N GLY A 110 11.16 6.86 -10.22
CA GLY A 110 9.97 7.16 -11.02
C GLY A 110 9.60 6.09 -12.07
N GLN A 111 10.48 5.14 -12.37
CA GLN A 111 10.21 4.03 -13.31
C GLN A 111 9.55 2.83 -12.62
N ASP A 112 9.65 2.73 -11.30
CA ASP A 112 8.86 1.79 -10.51
C ASP A 112 7.40 2.25 -10.39
N SER A 113 6.47 1.29 -10.47
CA SER A 113 5.02 1.53 -10.55
C SER A 113 4.17 0.36 -10.05
N MET A 114 2.89 0.63 -9.86
CA MET A 114 1.84 -0.37 -9.68
C MET A 114 0.67 0.04 -10.57
N GLY A 115 0.24 -0.85 -11.46
CA GLY A 115 -0.85 -0.58 -12.39
C GLY A 115 -2.21 -0.48 -11.69
N TRP A 116 -3.25 -0.19 -12.46
CA TRP A 116 -4.62 -0.14 -11.97
C TRP A 116 -5.06 -1.47 -11.35
N HIS A 117 -5.44 -1.44 -10.09
CA HIS A 117 -5.94 -2.59 -9.33
C HIS A 117 -6.88 -2.13 -8.20
N SER A 118 -7.52 -3.09 -7.55
CA SER A 118 -8.23 -2.91 -6.28
C SER A 118 -7.68 -3.95 -5.31
N ASP A 119 -7.71 -3.67 -4.01
CA ASP A 119 -7.42 -4.68 -2.98
C ASP A 119 -8.69 -5.50 -2.71
N ASP A 120 -9.09 -6.33 -3.68
CA ASP A 120 -10.33 -7.12 -3.66
C ASP A 120 -10.09 -8.64 -3.65
N GLU A 121 -8.92 -9.06 -3.16
CA GLU A 121 -8.62 -10.47 -2.98
C GLU A 121 -9.59 -11.13 -1.98
N PRO A 122 -10.10 -12.35 -2.27
CA PRO A 122 -11.12 -13.00 -1.45
C PRO A 122 -10.74 -13.14 0.03
N GLU A 123 -9.46 -13.37 0.33
CA GLU A 123 -8.95 -13.49 1.69
C GLU A 123 -9.06 -12.20 2.51
N LEU A 124 -9.30 -11.04 1.89
CA LEU A 124 -9.47 -9.77 2.58
C LEU A 124 -10.94 -9.53 3.02
N GLY A 125 -11.85 -10.42 2.63
CA GLY A 125 -13.28 -10.27 2.89
C GLY A 125 -13.95 -9.21 2.01
N ARG A 126 -15.22 -8.88 2.32
CA ARG A 126 -16.05 -8.07 1.43
C ARG A 126 -15.64 -6.59 1.40
N ASN A 127 -15.56 -5.94 2.55
CA ASN A 127 -15.26 -4.51 2.68
C ASN A 127 -13.96 -4.34 3.47
N PRO A 128 -12.80 -4.67 2.89
CA PRO A 128 -11.54 -4.66 3.64
C PRO A 128 -11.17 -3.24 4.06
N VAL A 129 -10.65 -3.11 5.28
CA VAL A 129 -9.89 -1.93 5.67
C VAL A 129 -8.44 -2.14 5.25
N VAL A 130 -7.91 -1.20 4.48
CA VAL A 130 -6.53 -1.17 4.02
C VAL A 130 -5.87 0.10 4.53
N ALA A 131 -4.73 -0.03 5.20
CA ALA A 131 -3.95 1.11 5.68
C ALA A 131 -2.61 1.19 4.93
N SER A 132 -2.39 2.28 4.20
CA SER A 132 -1.20 2.58 3.40
C SER A 132 -0.36 3.64 4.09
N LEU A 133 0.72 3.21 4.75
CA LEU A 133 1.75 4.10 5.29
C LEU A 133 2.81 4.36 4.23
N ASN A 134 3.14 5.64 4.03
CA ASN A 134 4.06 6.10 3.01
C ASN A 134 5.30 6.70 3.66
N LEU A 135 6.49 6.27 3.23
CA LEU A 135 7.78 6.75 3.71
C LEU A 135 8.65 7.16 2.52
N GLY A 136 9.48 8.18 2.69
CA GLY A 136 10.37 8.68 1.64
C GLY A 136 9.69 9.61 0.65
N GLY A 137 9.97 9.42 -0.64
CA GLY A 137 9.54 10.30 -1.72
C GLY A 137 8.03 10.33 -1.95
N THR A 138 7.50 11.52 -2.26
CA THR A 138 6.10 11.69 -2.62
C THR A 138 5.78 11.02 -3.95
N ARG A 139 4.66 10.28 -4.01
CA ARG A 139 4.11 9.75 -5.26
C ARG A 139 2.62 10.06 -5.38
N ARG A 140 2.19 10.30 -6.62
CA ARG A 140 0.78 10.48 -6.96
C ARG A 140 0.08 9.12 -6.98
N PHE A 141 -1.00 9.02 -6.22
CA PHE A 141 -1.90 7.88 -6.14
C PHE A 141 -3.19 8.24 -6.88
N ASP A 142 -3.37 7.65 -8.06
CA ASP A 142 -4.51 7.96 -8.92
C ASP A 142 -5.66 7.00 -8.63
N LEU A 143 -6.89 7.49 -8.64
CA LEU A 143 -8.12 6.71 -8.49
C LEU A 143 -9.01 6.87 -9.72
N ARG A 144 -9.64 5.75 -10.13
CA ARG A 144 -10.67 5.71 -11.16
C ARG A 144 -11.78 4.74 -10.80
N ARG A 145 -12.98 4.96 -11.32
CA ARG A 145 -14.07 3.97 -11.22
C ARG A 145 -13.71 2.69 -12.00
N LYS A 146 -14.07 1.52 -11.45
CA LYS A 146 -14.01 0.24 -12.18
C LYS A 146 -14.79 0.33 -13.50
N GLY A 147 -14.23 -0.23 -14.56
CA GLY A 147 -14.80 -0.18 -15.90
C GLY A 147 -14.62 1.16 -16.63
N ARG A 148 -14.00 2.18 -16.00
CA ARG A 148 -13.66 3.45 -16.64
C ARG A 148 -12.15 3.56 -16.84
N ASN A 149 -11.75 4.38 -17.81
CA ASN A 149 -10.33 4.65 -18.13
C ASN A 149 -9.84 6.02 -17.66
N THR A 150 -10.75 6.89 -17.19
CA THR A 150 -10.42 8.26 -16.78
C THR A 150 -10.04 8.30 -15.31
N ILE A 151 -8.93 8.98 -14.99
CA ILE A 151 -8.58 9.33 -13.60
C ILE A 151 -9.62 10.33 -13.10
N GLU A 152 -10.32 10.00 -12.02
CA GLU A 152 -11.32 10.88 -11.42
C GLU A 152 -10.76 11.65 -10.22
N HIS A 153 -9.76 11.09 -9.54
CA HIS A 153 -9.13 11.74 -8.40
C HIS A 153 -7.65 11.34 -8.28
N SER A 154 -6.84 12.21 -7.69
CA SER A 154 -5.42 11.95 -7.42
C SER A 154 -5.07 12.48 -6.03
N ILE A 155 -4.35 11.67 -5.27
CA ILE A 155 -3.84 12.02 -3.94
C ILE A 155 -2.32 12.06 -3.99
N GLU A 156 -1.70 13.09 -3.42
CA GLU A 156 -0.26 13.07 -3.18
C GLU A 156 0.04 12.36 -1.87
N LEU A 157 0.73 11.22 -1.94
CA LEU A 157 1.15 10.47 -0.76
C LEU A 157 2.59 10.83 -0.43
N SER A 158 2.77 11.74 0.52
CA SER A 158 4.07 12.22 1.02
C SER A 158 4.67 11.27 2.06
N GLY A 159 5.99 11.41 2.29
CA GLY A 159 6.67 10.69 3.36
C GLY A 159 6.11 11.08 4.74
N GLY A 160 5.68 10.08 5.51
CA GLY A 160 5.01 10.25 6.79
C GLY A 160 3.48 10.10 6.72
N SER A 161 2.88 10.12 5.53
CA SER A 161 1.42 10.07 5.38
C SER A 161 0.83 8.67 5.58
N LEU A 162 -0.36 8.63 6.17
CA LEU A 162 -1.18 7.42 6.30
C LEU A 162 -2.50 7.61 5.53
N LEU A 163 -2.76 6.76 4.55
CA LEU A 163 -4.05 6.67 3.87
C LEU A 163 -4.79 5.42 4.34
N VAL A 164 -5.99 5.58 4.89
CA VAL A 164 -6.90 4.48 5.21
C VAL A 164 -8.01 4.43 4.18
N MET A 165 -8.21 3.27 3.58
CA MET A 165 -9.28 2.97 2.63
C MET A 165 -10.21 1.92 3.25
N SER A 166 -11.52 2.17 3.27
CA SER A 166 -12.50 1.28 3.91
C SER A 166 -13.81 1.20 3.12
N GLY A 167 -14.80 0.50 3.71
CA GLY A 167 -16.15 0.40 3.17
C GLY A 167 -16.16 -0.25 1.79
N ALA A 168 -16.97 0.31 0.88
CA ALA A 168 -17.13 -0.22 -0.46
C ALA A 168 -16.04 0.21 -1.46
N THR A 169 -14.99 0.90 -1.00
CA THR A 169 -13.97 1.51 -1.89
C THR A 169 -13.42 0.52 -2.91
N GLN A 170 -12.98 -0.66 -2.46
CA GLN A 170 -12.37 -1.67 -3.33
C GLN A 170 -13.36 -2.31 -4.31
N HIS A 171 -14.67 -2.17 -4.11
CA HIS A 171 -15.69 -2.63 -5.05
C HIS A 171 -15.87 -1.69 -6.23
N TYR A 172 -15.74 -0.38 -6.03
CA TYR A 172 -16.09 0.63 -7.04
C TYR A 172 -14.88 1.32 -7.65
N TRP A 173 -13.74 1.30 -6.96
CA TRP A 173 -12.56 2.08 -7.30
C TRP A 173 -11.35 1.20 -7.56
N GLN A 174 -10.63 1.53 -8.62
CA GLN A 174 -9.26 1.10 -8.86
C GLN A 174 -8.31 2.23 -8.54
N HIS A 175 -7.11 1.86 -8.12
CA HIS A 175 -6.04 2.79 -7.86
C HIS A 175 -4.72 2.34 -8.49
N GLN A 176 -3.80 3.28 -8.67
CA GLN A 176 -2.47 3.01 -9.21
C GLN A 176 -1.42 3.97 -8.65
N VAL A 177 -0.16 3.56 -8.81
CA VAL A 177 1.02 4.44 -8.70
C VAL A 177 1.72 4.42 -10.05
N ALA A 178 1.46 5.42 -10.89
CA ALA A 178 1.98 5.49 -12.26
C ALA A 178 3.48 5.83 -12.30
N LYS A 179 4.14 5.39 -13.38
CA LYS A 179 5.50 5.84 -13.71
C LYS A 179 5.53 7.36 -13.93
N THR A 180 6.65 7.99 -13.60
CA THR A 180 6.90 9.39 -13.86
C THR A 180 8.29 9.58 -14.47
N ARG A 181 8.39 10.54 -15.41
CA ARG A 181 9.68 10.98 -15.97
C ARG A 181 10.34 12.05 -15.11
N ARG A 182 9.62 12.63 -14.15
CA ARG A 182 10.18 13.58 -13.20
C ARG A 182 11.10 12.83 -12.24
N PRO A 183 12.31 13.34 -11.94
CA PRO A 183 13.11 12.80 -10.86
C PRO A 183 12.31 12.83 -9.55
N VAL A 184 12.22 11.68 -8.88
CA VAL A 184 11.55 11.53 -7.59
C VAL A 184 12.46 10.69 -6.68
N ALA A 185 12.40 10.98 -5.38
CA ALA A 185 13.12 10.18 -4.39
C ALA A 185 12.50 8.78 -4.25
N PRO A 186 13.26 7.78 -3.77
CA PRO A 186 12.73 6.45 -3.50
C PRO A 186 11.57 6.52 -2.49
N ARG A 187 10.54 5.69 -2.69
CA ARG A 187 9.35 5.60 -1.83
C ARG A 187 9.20 4.17 -1.30
N LEU A 188 8.98 4.04 -0.01
CA LEU A 188 8.54 2.81 0.62
C LEU A 188 7.07 2.95 1.05
N ASN A 189 6.24 2.01 0.63
CA ASN A 189 4.84 1.91 1.06
C ASN A 189 4.61 0.61 1.82
N LEU A 190 3.96 0.70 2.98
CA LEU A 190 3.53 -0.42 3.79
C LEU A 190 2.02 -0.50 3.71
N THR A 191 1.50 -1.53 3.02
CA THR A 191 0.06 -1.78 2.90
C THR A 191 -0.37 -2.83 3.90
N PHE A 192 -0.96 -2.40 5.02
CA PHE A 192 -1.48 -3.27 6.07
C PHE A 192 -2.87 -3.80 5.73
N ARG A 193 -3.09 -5.09 5.99
CA ARG A 193 -4.32 -5.81 5.68
C ARG A 193 -4.67 -6.81 6.78
N LEU A 194 -5.96 -7.15 6.86
CA LEU A 194 -6.46 -8.27 7.65
C LEU A 194 -6.81 -9.40 6.69
N VAL A 195 -6.04 -10.48 6.77
CA VAL A 195 -6.20 -11.69 5.97
C VAL A 195 -7.01 -12.70 6.77
N HIS A 196 -8.06 -13.24 6.15
CA HIS A 196 -8.91 -14.27 6.69
C HIS A 196 -8.53 -15.63 6.08
N ALA A 197 -8.62 -16.69 6.88
CA ALA A 197 -8.58 -18.04 6.33
C ALA A 197 -9.75 -18.20 5.34
N LEU A 198 -9.43 -18.63 4.11
CA LEU A 198 -10.46 -18.98 3.14
C LEU A 198 -11.20 -20.23 3.66
N PRO A 199 -12.54 -20.25 3.62
CA PRO A 199 -13.34 -21.41 4.02
C PRO A 199 -13.12 -22.64 3.12
#